data_AF-A0A970BJ74-F1
#
_entry.id   AF-A0A970BJ74-F1
#
_cell.length_a   1.000
_cell.length_b   1.000
_cell.length_c   1.000
_cell.angle_alpha   90.00
_cell.angle_beta   90.00
_cell.angle_gamma   90.00
#
_symmetry.space_group_name_H-M   'P 1'
#
loop_
_entity.id
_entity.type
_entity.pdbx_description
1 polymer ?
#
loop_
_entity_poly.entity_id
_entity_poly.type
_entity_poly.pdbx_seq_one_letter_code
_entity_poly.pdbx_strand_id
1 'polypeptide(L)'
;MAENKTVLVEVLQGTAVGGGCSGCSGGCPSESDCGPAQNFEELTAELANELKMAYGDKVEVKYVDVDQAGLDNYPIMNQVLQMGYPFPITMVDGQPKFAGGIMTAEVKQIIEETLGVGTN
;
A
#
# COMPACT_ATOMS: atom_id res chain seq x y z
N MET A 1 16.14 -9.55 26.02
CA MET A 1 15.53 -10.51 25.08
C MET A 1 15.39 -9.74 23.78
N ALA A 2 16.00 -10.18 22.68
CA ALA A 2 15.82 -9.49 21.41
C ALA A 2 14.40 -9.80 20.95
N GLU A 3 13.52 -8.79 20.95
CA GLU A 3 12.25 -8.91 20.26
C GLU A 3 12.59 -9.22 18.80
N ASN A 4 12.16 -10.40 18.32
CA ASN A 4 12.21 -10.71 16.90
C ASN A 4 11.22 -9.78 16.21
N LYS A 5 11.68 -8.56 15.91
CA LYS A 5 10.88 -7.51 15.29
C LYS A 5 10.71 -7.86 13.82
N THR A 6 9.54 -8.39 13.48
CA THR A 6 9.10 -8.55 12.10
C THR A 6 8.34 -7.29 11.71
N VAL A 7 8.80 -6.61 10.65
CA VAL A 7 8.13 -5.44 10.10
C VAL A 7 6.93 -5.91 9.28
N LEU A 8 5.74 -5.44 9.65
CA LEU A 8 4.52 -5.79 8.94
C LEU A 8 4.20 -4.72 7.87
N VAL A 9 4.10 -5.13 6.61
CA VAL A 9 3.68 -4.27 5.49
C VAL A 9 2.31 -4.72 5.02
N GLU A 10 1.33 -3.84 5.09
CA GLU A 10 -0.05 -4.13 4.66
C GLU A 10 -0.43 -3.19 3.52
N VAL A 11 -0.86 -3.74 2.39
CA VAL A 11 -1.39 -2.98 1.27
C VAL A 11 -2.90 -3.10 1.33
N LEU A 12 -3.55 -2.01 1.75
CA LEU A 12 -5.00 -1.92 1.84
C LEU A 12 -5.51 -1.42 0.51
N GLN A 13 -6.28 -2.25 -0.19
CA GLN A 13 -6.93 -1.92 -1.45
C GLN A 13 -8.43 -1.88 -1.25
N GLY A 14 -9.09 -0.86 -1.77
CA GLY A 14 -10.54 -0.71 -1.74
C GLY A 14 -11.05 0.12 -2.90
N THR A 15 -12.37 0.14 -3.04
CA THR A 15 -13.09 0.86 -4.10
C THR A 15 -13.69 2.17 -3.60
N ALA A 16 -13.41 2.58 -2.35
CA ALA A 16 -13.95 3.82 -1.79
C ALA A 16 -13.44 5.03 -2.60
N VAL A 17 -14.28 5.42 -3.54
CA VAL A 17 -14.41 6.69 -4.25
C VAL A 17 -13.54 7.83 -3.72
N GLY A 18 -12.31 7.88 -4.21
CA GLY A 18 -11.36 8.97 -3.97
C GLY A 18 -10.31 9.02 -5.07
N GLY A 19 -10.73 8.97 -6.33
CA GLY A 19 -9.80 8.98 -7.47
C GLY A 19 -10.30 8.31 -8.75
N GLY A 20 -11.60 8.06 -8.91
CA GLY A 20 -12.15 7.94 -10.26
C GLY A 20 -11.91 9.28 -10.96
N CYS A 21 -11.25 9.27 -12.10
CA CYS A 21 -11.06 10.42 -12.97
C CYS A 21 -12.39 11.19 -13.15
N SER A 22 -12.64 12.17 -12.27
CA SER A 22 -13.79 13.10 -12.33
C SER A 22 -13.36 14.43 -12.95
N GLY A 23 -12.41 14.38 -13.88
CA GLY A 23 -11.77 15.55 -14.49
C GLY A 23 -12.13 15.81 -15.95
N CYS A 24 -12.96 14.99 -16.61
CA CYS A 24 -13.32 15.19 -18.01
C CYS A 24 -14.83 15.37 -18.22
N SER A 25 -15.44 16.31 -17.51
CA SER A 25 -16.69 16.94 -17.96
C SER A 25 -16.38 17.98 -19.04
N GLY A 26 -15.95 17.52 -20.22
CA GLY A 26 -15.52 18.43 -21.29
C GLY A 26 -14.96 17.72 -22.51
N GLY A 27 -15.76 16.88 -23.16
CA GLY A 27 -15.62 16.52 -24.58
C GLY A 27 -14.21 16.13 -25.07
N CYS A 28 -13.77 14.91 -24.76
CA CYS A 28 -12.74 14.24 -25.56
C CYS A 28 -13.34 12.96 -26.15
N PRO A 29 -13.48 12.82 -27.48
CA PRO A 29 -13.70 11.54 -28.12
C PRO A 29 -12.34 10.83 -28.15
N SER A 30 -11.95 10.29 -27.03
CA SER A 30 -10.77 9.46 -26.95
C SER A 30 -11.18 8.28 -26.12
N GLU A 31 -11.17 7.10 -26.76
CA GLU A 31 -11.10 5.79 -26.12
C GLU A 31 -10.21 5.94 -24.90
N SER A 32 -10.85 6.19 -23.75
CA SER A 32 -10.15 6.52 -22.53
C SER A 32 -9.68 5.19 -22.02
N ASP A 33 -8.50 4.83 -22.48
CA ASP A 33 -7.58 3.87 -21.91
C ASP A 33 -7.37 4.27 -20.44
N CYS A 34 -8.37 4.00 -19.62
CA CYS A 34 -8.13 3.64 -18.24
C CYS A 34 -7.31 2.39 -18.38
N GLY A 35 -5.99 2.53 -18.27
CA GLY A 35 -5.05 1.43 -18.40
C GLY A 35 -5.54 0.20 -17.63
N PRO A 36 -5.11 -1.00 -18.03
CA PRO A 36 -5.66 -2.26 -17.53
C PRO A 36 -5.80 -2.20 -16.02
N ALA A 37 -6.98 -2.58 -15.49
CA ALA A 37 -7.26 -2.58 -14.06
C ALA A 37 -6.04 -3.14 -13.33
N GLN A 38 -5.29 -2.26 -12.64
CA GLN A 38 -4.03 -2.67 -12.03
C GLN A 38 -4.37 -3.69 -10.96
N ASN A 39 -3.82 -4.90 -11.11
CA ASN A 39 -4.04 -5.96 -10.15
C ASN A 39 -3.11 -5.74 -8.95
N PHE A 40 -3.58 -4.94 -7.99
CA PHE A 40 -2.81 -4.61 -6.80
C PHE A 40 -2.48 -5.83 -5.94
N GLU A 41 -3.23 -6.92 -6.08
CA GLU A 41 -2.88 -8.21 -5.46
C GLU A 41 -1.57 -8.76 -6.05
N GLU A 42 -1.44 -8.79 -7.39
CA GLU A 42 -0.21 -9.22 -8.07
C GLU A 42 0.97 -8.31 -7.74
N LEU A 43 0.77 -6.99 -7.78
CA LEU A 43 1.81 -6.02 -7.42
C LEU A 43 2.25 -6.17 -5.95
N THR A 44 1.31 -6.47 -5.04
CA THR A 44 1.62 -6.73 -3.63
C THR A 44 2.39 -8.05 -3.48
N ALA A 45 2.07 -9.06 -4.29
CA ALA A 45 2.82 -10.32 -4.30
C ALA A 45 4.26 -10.13 -4.81
N GLU A 46 4.45 -9.29 -5.84
CA GLU A 46 5.80 -8.90 -6.30
C GLU A 46 6.58 -8.17 -5.19
N LEU A 47 5.96 -7.18 -4.54
CA LEU A 47 6.54 -6.51 -3.37
C LEU A 47 6.92 -7.51 -2.27
N ALA A 48 6.02 -8.44 -1.95
CA ALA A 48 6.27 -9.47 -0.94
C ALA A 48 7.49 -10.33 -1.29
N ASN A 49 7.62 -10.70 -2.57
CA ASN A 49 8.74 -11.47 -3.05
C ASN A 49 10.06 -10.69 -2.91
N GLU A 50 10.09 -9.45 -3.38
CA GLU A 50 11.26 -8.59 -3.29
C GLU A 50 11.70 -8.34 -1.84
N LEU A 51 10.76 -8.03 -0.95
CA LEU A 51 11.04 -7.78 0.47
C LEU A 51 11.49 -9.06 1.18
N LYS A 52 10.90 -10.22 0.85
CA LYS A 52 11.33 -11.50 1.40
C LYS A 52 12.73 -11.89 0.92
N MET A 53 13.07 -11.62 -0.35
CA MET A 53 14.42 -11.84 -0.86
C MET A 53 15.46 -10.94 -0.17
N ALA A 54 15.10 -9.69 0.13
CA ALA A 54 16.00 -8.73 0.75
C ALA A 54 16.18 -8.93 2.27
N TYR A 55 15.08 -9.22 2.99
CA TYR A 55 15.06 -9.19 4.46
C TYR A 55 14.67 -10.52 5.12
N GLY A 56 14.24 -11.53 4.34
CA GLY A 56 13.84 -12.84 4.86
C GLY A 56 12.62 -12.77 5.77
N ASP A 57 12.65 -13.54 6.86
CA ASP A 57 11.55 -13.61 7.84
C ASP A 57 11.42 -12.37 8.73
N LYS A 58 12.23 -11.32 8.49
CA LYS A 58 12.14 -10.03 9.19
C LYS A 58 11.03 -9.13 8.66
N VAL A 59 10.42 -9.49 7.53
CA VAL A 59 9.33 -8.72 6.92
C VAL A 59 8.18 -9.65 6.57
N GLU A 60 6.97 -9.24 6.92
CA GLU A 60 5.73 -9.89 6.51
C GLU A 60 4.92 -8.92 5.65
N VAL A 61 4.44 -9.37 4.50
CA VAL A 61 3.65 -8.54 3.58
C VAL A 61 2.27 -9.14 3.41
N LYS A 62 1.22 -8.32 3.53
CA LYS A 62 -0.17 -8.72 3.38
C LYS A 62 -0.90 -7.81 2.41
N TYR A 63 -1.66 -8.42 1.50
CA TYR A 63 -2.68 -7.73 0.74
C TYR A 63 -4.01 -7.80 1.51
N VAL A 64 -4.69 -6.67 1.64
CA VAL A 64 -5.97 -6.56 2.35
C VAL A 64 -6.97 -5.87 1.45
N ASP A 65 -7.95 -6.63 0.97
CA ASP A 65 -9.13 -6.05 0.31
C ASP A 65 -10.08 -5.52 1.39
N VAL A 66 -10.11 -4.20 1.57
CA VAL A 66 -10.92 -3.56 2.60
C VAL A 66 -12.40 -3.46 2.22
N ASP A 67 -12.76 -3.69 0.95
CA ASP A 67 -14.16 -3.80 0.56
C ASP A 67 -14.75 -5.13 1.05
N GLN A 68 -13.92 -6.18 1.12
CA GLN A 68 -14.31 -7.48 1.66
C GLN A 68 -14.11 -7.59 3.16
N ALA A 69 -12.95 -7.15 3.67
CA ALA A 69 -12.57 -7.30 5.07
C ALA A 69 -13.16 -6.22 5.99
N GLY A 70 -13.56 -5.08 5.42
CA GLY A 70 -13.93 -3.89 6.18
C GLY A 70 -12.73 -3.13 6.76
N LEU A 71 -13.03 -2.03 7.45
CA LEU A 71 -12.02 -1.11 8.02
C LEU A 71 -12.02 -1.10 9.56
N ASP A 72 -12.78 -1.97 10.22
CA ASP A 72 -12.92 -1.98 11.69
C ASP A 72 -11.57 -2.19 12.41
N ASN A 73 -10.67 -2.98 11.83
CA ASN A 73 -9.33 -3.21 12.36
C ASN A 73 -8.34 -2.07 12.05
N TYR A 74 -8.75 -1.08 11.24
CA TYR A 74 -7.90 0.00 10.75
C TYR A 74 -8.53 1.36 11.07
N PRO A 75 -8.68 1.75 12.36
CA PRO A 75 -9.36 2.98 12.75
C PRO A 75 -8.72 4.25 12.14
N ILE A 76 -7.41 4.22 11.90
CA ILE A 76 -6.67 5.33 11.28
C ILE A 76 -7.08 5.56 9.81
N MET A 77 -7.58 4.52 9.12
CA MET A 77 -8.00 4.62 7.73
C MET A 77 -9.19 5.54 7.55
N ASN A 78 -10.08 5.66 8.54
CA ASN A 78 -11.17 6.63 8.49
C ASN A 78 -10.65 8.07 8.33
N GLN A 79 -9.53 8.41 8.97
CA GLN A 79 -8.91 9.72 8.84
C GLN A 79 -8.19 9.86 7.50
N VAL A 80 -7.45 8.83 7.07
CA VAL A 80 -6.75 8.81 5.78
C VAL A 80 -7.72 9.02 4.62
N LEU A 81 -8.85 8.31 4.62
CA LEU A 81 -9.86 8.44 3.58
C LEU A 81 -10.61 9.77 3.65
N GLN A 82 -10.87 10.31 4.85
CA GLN A 82 -11.45 11.66 5.00
C GLN A 82 -10.52 12.77 4.48
N MET A 83 -9.20 12.56 4.54
CA MET A 83 -8.23 13.46 3.93
C MET A 83 -8.17 13.35 2.39
N GLY A 84 -8.87 12.37 1.80
CA GLY A 84 -8.95 12.18 0.36
C GLY A 84 -7.76 11.42 -0.23
N TYR A 85 -7.00 10.68 0.58
CA TYR A 85 -5.91 9.84 0.06
C TYR A 85 -6.46 8.66 -0.74
N PRO A 86 -5.97 8.44 -1.97
CA PRO A 86 -6.45 7.37 -2.85
C PRO A 86 -5.92 6.00 -2.42
N PHE A 87 -6.70 4.95 -2.68
CA PHE A 87 -6.22 3.56 -2.63
C PHE A 87 -5.22 3.26 -3.77
N PRO A 88 -4.36 2.24 -3.61
CA PRO A 88 -4.09 1.50 -2.37
C PRO A 88 -3.38 2.37 -1.32
N ILE A 89 -3.57 2.04 -0.05
CA ILE A 89 -2.83 2.62 1.07
C ILE A 89 -1.84 1.57 1.58
N THR A 90 -0.55 1.89 1.58
CA THR A 90 0.47 1.03 2.17
C THR A 90 0.73 1.44 3.61
N MET A 91 0.56 0.49 4.52
CA MET A 91 0.82 0.62 5.93
C MET A 91 2.09 -0.16 6.29
N VAL A 92 2.90 0.41 7.19
CA VAL A 92 4.08 -0.25 7.76
C VAL A 92 3.95 -0.20 9.28
N ASP A 93 3.99 -1.35 9.94
CA ASP A 93 3.73 -1.53 11.38
C ASP A 93 2.43 -0.83 11.83
N GLY A 94 1.35 -1.01 11.05
CA GLY A 94 0.04 -0.43 11.35
C GLY A 94 -0.07 1.08 11.13
N GLN A 95 0.96 1.74 10.57
CA GLN A 95 0.94 3.17 10.25
C GLN A 95 0.85 3.40 8.73
N PRO A 96 -0.09 4.23 8.25
CA PRO A 96 -0.14 4.59 6.83
C PRO A 96 1.12 5.41 6.46
N LYS A 97 1.86 4.95 5.45
CA LYS A 97 3.05 5.64 4.94
C LYS A 97 2.83 6.19 3.54
N PHE A 98 2.05 5.48 2.73
CA PHE A 98 1.91 5.75 1.31
C PHE A 98 0.47 5.57 0.84
N ALA A 99 0.10 6.30 -0.21
CA ALA A 99 -1.23 6.28 -0.82
C ALA A 99 -1.14 6.41 -2.34
N GLY A 100 -2.08 5.80 -3.07
CA GLY A 100 -2.20 5.91 -4.53
C GLY A 100 -1.25 5.03 -5.33
N GLY A 101 -0.58 4.08 -4.69
CA GLY A 101 0.33 3.15 -5.36
C GLY A 101 1.28 2.45 -4.40
N ILE A 102 1.95 1.41 -4.91
CA ILE A 102 2.94 0.64 -4.17
C ILE A 102 4.34 1.19 -4.48
N MET A 103 4.92 1.94 -3.54
CA MET A 103 6.25 2.54 -3.69
C MET A 103 7.33 1.61 -3.12
N THR A 104 7.67 0.54 -3.85
CA THR A 104 8.62 -0.49 -3.39
C THR A 104 9.94 0.06 -2.87
N ALA A 105 10.55 1.02 -3.58
CA ALA A 105 11.83 1.60 -3.16
C ALA A 105 11.74 2.31 -1.81
N GLU A 106 10.69 3.11 -1.61
CA GLU A 106 10.46 3.86 -0.37
C GLU A 106 10.09 2.90 0.78
N VAL A 107 9.30 1.86 0.51
CA VAL A 107 8.99 0.82 1.50
C VAL A 107 10.26 0.12 1.98
N LYS A 108 11.19 -0.21 1.07
CA LYS A 108 12.50 -0.79 1.43
C LYS A 108 13.30 0.14 2.36
N GLN A 109 13.34 1.44 2.06
CA GLN A 109 14.01 2.42 2.93
C GLN A 109 13.40 2.46 4.33
N ILE A 110 12.08 2.53 4.45
CA ILE A 110 11.41 2.52 5.76
C ILE A 110 11.72 1.24 6.53
N ILE A 111 11.73 0.08 5.86
CA ILE A 111 12.09 -1.20 6.48
C ILE A 111 13.54 -1.16 6.99
N GLU A 112 14.48 -0.67 6.19
CA GLU A 112 15.88 -0.55 6.57
C GLU A 112 16.08 0.36 7.78
N GLU A 113 15.40 1.50 7.83
CA GLU A 113 15.36 2.39 8.99
C GLU A 113 14.77 1.68 10.21
N THR A 114 13.67 0.95 10.02
CA THR A 114 12.94 0.25 11.08
C THR A 114 13.73 -0.91 11.68
N LEU A 115 14.53 -1.59 10.85
CA LEU A 115 15.45 -2.67 11.22
C LEU A 115 16.82 -2.16 11.68
N GLY A 116 17.11 -0.86 11.52
CA GLY A 116 18.41 -0.27 11.85
C GLY A 116 19.55 -0.73 10.92
N VAL A 117 19.23 -1.09 9.68
CA VAL A 117 20.20 -1.55 8.65
C VAL A 117 20.86 -0.36 7.93
N GLY A 118 20.48 0.88 8.28
CA GLY A 118 21.05 2.10 7.74
C GLY A 118 22.58 2.19 7.89
N THR A 119 23.24 2.30 6.74
CA THR A 119 24.67 2.54 6.51
C THR A 119 25.32 3.44 7.56
N ASN A 120 26.34 2.92 8.25
CA ASN A 120 27.48 3.76 8.65
C ASN A 120 28.37 3.97 7.43
#